data_AF-A0A931M7H0-F1
#
_entry.id   AF-A0A931M7H0-F1
#
_cell.length_a   1.000
_cell.length_b   1.000
_cell.length_c   1.000
_cell.angle_alpha   90.00
_cell.angle_beta   90.00
_cell.angle_gamma   90.00
#
_symmetry.space_group_name_H-M   'P 1'
#
loop_
_entity.id
_entity.type
_entity.pdbx_description
1 polymer ?
#
loop_
_entity_poly.entity_id
_entity_poly.type
_entity_poly.pdbx_seq_one_letter_code
_entity_poly.pdbx_strand_id
1 'polypeptide(L)'
;MTASFLSQVERALASPSVGSLEKIAHALNTRTGYFLGNSEHRELIFVRKGRDKRAVHKDKKAVCETLASGFLNINVQPQIFTLPPDCELAMELTSSVGDKFGIALKGKLEFLCDEEKLVFEEAGTQNKFQEVWQ
;
A
#
# COMPACT_ATOMS: atom_id res chain seq x y z
N MET A 1 2.76 -6.91 36.37
CA MET A 1 4.09 -7.01 35.74
C MET A 1 5.11 -6.89 36.85
N THR A 2 6.16 -7.70 36.87
CA THR A 2 7.16 -7.68 37.95
C THR A 2 8.43 -6.98 37.50
N ALA A 3 9.18 -6.43 38.45
CA ALA A 3 10.50 -5.86 38.18
C ALA A 3 11.47 -6.91 37.59
N SER A 4 11.37 -8.16 38.05
CA SER A 4 12.19 -9.27 37.52
C SER A 4 11.89 -9.59 36.05
N PHE A 5 10.62 -9.49 35.63
CA PHE A 5 10.22 -9.69 34.25
C PHE A 5 10.69 -8.53 33.37
N LEU A 6 10.51 -7.29 33.83
CA LEU A 6 10.98 -6.11 33.11
C LEU A 6 12.49 -6.14 32.90
N SER A 7 13.26 -6.50 33.94
CA SER A 7 14.72 -6.66 33.85
C SER A 7 15.16 -7.77 32.88
N GLN A 8 14.36 -8.84 32.72
CA GLN A 8 14.63 -9.88 31.73
C GLN A 8 14.38 -9.37 30.31
N VAL A 9 13.30 -8.60 30.11
CA VAL A 9 12.98 -7.98 28.82
C VAL A 9 14.07 -6.99 28.40
N GLU A 10 14.53 -6.11 29.30
CA GLU A 10 15.58 -5.12 29.03
C GLU A 10 16.93 -5.75 28.67
N ARG A 11 17.22 -6.95 29.20
CA ARG A 11 18.45 -7.71 28.92
C ARG A 11 18.32 -8.70 27.76
N ALA A 12 17.22 -8.63 27.00
CA ALA A 12 16.90 -9.56 25.92
C ALA A 12 16.86 -11.05 26.34
N LEU A 13 16.59 -11.33 27.62
CA LEU A 13 16.46 -12.69 28.17
C LEU A 13 15.02 -13.22 28.10
N ALA A 14 14.05 -12.35 27.86
CA ALA A 14 12.65 -12.70 27.67
C ALA A 14 12.00 -11.82 26.61
N SER A 15 11.15 -12.40 25.76
CA SER A 15 10.32 -11.65 24.81
C SER A 15 8.96 -11.35 25.45
N PRO A 16 8.54 -10.07 25.54
CA PRO A 16 7.23 -9.72 26.08
C PRO A 16 6.09 -10.15 25.13
N SER A 17 4.92 -10.50 25.68
CA SER A 17 3.69 -10.67 24.89
C SER A 17 3.10 -9.31 24.49
N VAL A 18 2.18 -9.28 23.51
CA VAL A 18 1.48 -8.04 23.10
C VAL A 18 0.81 -7.35 24.29
N GLY A 19 0.07 -8.10 25.12
CA GLY A 19 -0.56 -7.54 26.33
C GLY A 19 0.43 -7.10 27.42
N SER A 20 1.68 -7.58 27.40
CA SER A 20 2.75 -7.05 28.26
C SER A 20 3.33 -5.75 27.69
N LEU A 21 3.53 -5.69 26.36
CA LEU A 21 3.95 -4.48 25.65
C LEU A 21 2.93 -3.35 25.82
N GLU A 22 1.63 -3.63 25.77
CA GLU A 22 0.58 -2.62 26.04
C GLU A 22 0.71 -2.02 27.44
N LYS A 23 0.97 -2.84 28.46
CA LYS A 23 1.16 -2.37 29.85
C LYS A 23 2.41 -1.50 29.98
N ILE A 24 3.49 -1.88 29.31
CA ILE A 24 4.74 -1.10 29.25
C ILE A 24 4.49 0.23 28.53
N ALA A 25 3.81 0.20 27.38
CA ALA A 25 3.49 1.38 26.57
C ALA A 25 2.63 2.38 27.35
N HIS A 26 1.58 1.90 28.02
CA HIS A 26 0.72 2.71 28.87
C HIS A 26 1.51 3.36 30.01
N ALA A 27 2.36 2.60 30.71
CA ALA A 27 3.17 3.14 31.80
C ALA A 27 4.18 4.22 31.35
N LEU A 28 4.68 4.10 30.10
CA LEU A 28 5.59 5.06 29.48
C LEU A 28 4.88 6.15 28.69
N ASN A 29 3.55 6.22 28.74
CA ASN A 29 2.73 7.15 27.97
C ASN A 29 3.09 7.18 26.47
N THR A 30 3.32 6.00 25.88
CA THR A 30 3.65 5.79 24.47
C THR A 30 2.69 4.80 23.82
N ARG A 31 2.81 4.61 22.49
CA ARG A 31 2.04 3.61 21.73
C ARG A 31 2.78 2.28 21.72
N THR A 32 2.05 1.15 21.74
CA THR A 32 2.64 -0.21 21.64
C THR A 32 3.57 -0.36 20.43
N GLY A 33 3.23 0.29 19.31
CA GLY A 33 4.05 0.31 18.10
C GLY A 33 5.44 0.92 18.25
N TYR A 34 5.71 1.71 19.30
CA TYR A 34 7.03 2.26 19.60
C TYR A 34 8.08 1.16 19.78
N PHE A 35 7.72 0.05 20.43
CA PHE A 35 8.63 -1.08 20.66
C PHE A 35 8.78 -2.00 19.44
N LEU A 36 7.95 -1.81 18.43
CA LEU A 36 7.90 -2.63 17.21
C LEU A 36 8.55 -1.91 16.02
N GLY A 37 8.91 -0.64 16.15
CA GLY A 37 9.35 0.22 15.04
C GLY A 37 10.84 0.58 15.08
N ASN A 38 11.59 0.00 14.13
CA ASN A 38 12.45 0.68 13.15
C ASN A 38 13.68 -0.18 12.82
N SER A 39 13.47 -1.28 12.08
CA SER A 39 14.44 -1.55 11.02
C SER A 39 14.16 -0.51 9.93
N GLU A 40 14.97 0.56 9.85
CA GLU A 40 15.11 1.34 8.62
C GLU A 40 15.74 0.44 7.54
N HIS A 41 14.99 -0.54 7.09
CA HIS A 41 15.25 -1.17 5.81
C HIS A 41 14.69 -0.21 4.78
N ARG A 42 15.51 0.76 4.38
CA ARG A 42 15.38 1.36 3.05
C ARG A 42 15.77 0.27 2.06
N GLU A 43 14.87 -0.68 1.85
CA GLU A 43 14.97 -1.56 0.70
C GLU A 43 14.80 -0.67 -0.53
N LEU A 44 15.85 -0.54 -1.33
CA LEU A 44 15.68 -0.11 -2.71
C LEU A 44 14.86 -1.19 -3.41
N ILE A 45 13.59 -0.92 -3.62
CA ILE A 45 12.66 -1.85 -4.24
C ILE A 45 12.83 -1.79 -5.76
N PHE A 46 13.49 -2.80 -6.33
CA PHE A 46 13.58 -2.98 -7.77
C PHE A 46 12.41 -3.82 -8.27
N VAL A 47 11.44 -3.17 -8.90
CA VAL A 47 10.37 -3.88 -9.60
C VAL A 47 10.78 -4.17 -11.03
N ARG A 48 10.50 -5.40 -11.51
CA ARG A 48 10.62 -5.75 -12.93
C ARG A 48 9.34 -6.39 -13.43
N LYS A 49 8.95 -6.02 -14.65
CA LYS A 49 7.81 -6.63 -15.37
C LYS A 49 7.91 -8.17 -15.32
N GLY A 50 6.81 -8.83 -14.95
CA GLY A 50 6.67 -10.29 -14.98
C GLY A 50 7.19 -11.07 -13.77
N ARG A 51 7.64 -10.41 -12.69
CA ARG A 51 8.07 -11.10 -11.44
C ARG A 51 7.03 -11.12 -10.32
N ASP A 52 5.95 -10.37 -10.44
CA ASP A 52 4.99 -10.16 -9.35
C ASP A 52 3.60 -10.75 -9.59
N LYS A 53 2.76 -10.67 -8.55
CA LYS A 53 1.40 -11.19 -8.51
C LYS A 53 0.51 -10.49 -9.55
N ARG A 54 0.03 -11.30 -10.49
CA ARG A 54 -0.95 -10.90 -11.51
C ARG A 54 -2.35 -11.33 -11.05
N ALA A 55 -3.24 -10.36 -10.90
CA ALA A 55 -4.67 -10.62 -10.76
C ALA A 55 -5.35 -10.41 -12.12
N VAL A 56 -6.23 -11.34 -12.49
CA VAL A 56 -7.05 -11.23 -13.69
C VAL A 56 -8.49 -11.10 -13.25
N HIS A 57 -9.15 -10.01 -13.62
CA HIS A 57 -10.59 -9.86 -13.41
C HIS A 57 -11.31 -10.66 -14.50
N LYS A 58 -11.84 -11.82 -14.09
CA LYS A 58 -12.39 -12.85 -14.99
C LYS A 58 -13.51 -12.32 -15.88
N ASP A 59 -14.31 -11.39 -15.39
CA ASP A 59 -15.52 -10.94 -16.09
C ASP A 59 -15.24 -9.91 -17.20
N LYS A 60 -14.14 -9.15 -17.10
CA LYS A 60 -13.84 -8.06 -18.04
C LYS A 60 -12.52 -8.22 -18.80
N LYS A 61 -11.82 -9.35 -18.63
CA LYS A 61 -10.45 -9.61 -19.15
C LYS A 61 -9.44 -8.50 -18.80
N ALA A 62 -9.79 -7.63 -17.86
CA ALA A 62 -8.89 -6.63 -17.31
C ALA A 62 -7.83 -7.34 -16.49
N VAL A 63 -6.58 -6.93 -16.69
CA VAL A 63 -5.43 -7.47 -15.99
C VAL A 63 -4.90 -6.39 -15.07
N CYS A 64 -4.71 -6.72 -13.80
CA CYS A 64 -4.03 -5.88 -12.83
C CYS A 64 -2.76 -6.59 -12.36
N GLU A 65 -1.62 -5.91 -12.50
CA GLU A 65 -0.32 -6.37 -12.01
C GLU A 65 0.12 -5.47 -10.87
N THR A 66 0.22 -5.99 -9.65
CA THR A 66 0.82 -5.25 -8.54
C THR A 66 2.33 -5.30 -8.69
N LEU A 67 2.98 -4.15 -8.72
CA LEU A 67 4.40 -4.03 -9.04
C LEU A 67 5.30 -4.21 -7.82
N ALA A 68 4.85 -3.84 -6.61
CA ALA A 68 5.64 -4.02 -5.40
C ALA A 68 4.84 -4.82 -4.38
N SER A 69 4.91 -6.15 -4.45
CA SER A 69 4.21 -7.03 -3.51
C SER A 69 5.16 -7.62 -2.47
N GLY A 70 4.76 -7.61 -1.19
CA GLY A 70 5.54 -8.26 -0.12
C GLY A 70 6.66 -7.42 0.52
N PHE A 71 6.79 -6.15 0.15
CA PHE A 71 7.71 -5.23 0.80
C PHE A 71 7.09 -4.65 2.07
N LEU A 72 7.84 -4.67 3.18
CA LEU A 72 7.45 -4.03 4.43
C LEU A 72 7.64 -2.51 4.28
N ASN A 73 6.68 -1.71 4.76
CA ASN A 73 6.73 -0.24 4.79
C ASN A 73 6.66 0.48 3.41
N ILE A 74 5.95 -0.07 2.43
CA ILE A 74 5.57 0.71 1.24
C ILE A 74 4.31 1.54 1.49
N ASN A 75 4.41 2.86 1.36
CA ASN A 75 3.27 3.78 1.46
C ASN A 75 2.55 3.99 0.11
N VAL A 76 3.08 3.40 -0.96
CA VAL A 76 2.53 3.47 -2.31
C VAL A 76 2.42 2.05 -2.84
N GLN A 77 1.26 1.70 -3.40
CA GLN A 77 1.03 0.43 -4.08
C GLN A 77 1.03 0.65 -5.60
N PRO A 78 2.19 0.48 -6.29
CA PRO A 78 2.24 0.64 -7.73
C PRO A 78 1.51 -0.51 -8.42
N GLN A 79 0.69 -0.19 -9.42
CA GLN A 79 -0.07 -1.16 -10.20
C GLN A 79 -0.06 -0.82 -11.69
N ILE A 80 -0.08 -1.83 -12.55
CA ILE A 80 -0.33 -1.68 -13.99
C ILE A 80 -1.69 -2.32 -14.31
N PHE A 81 -2.54 -1.53 -14.96
CA PHE A 81 -3.81 -2.00 -15.50
C PHE A 81 -3.69 -2.17 -17.02
N THR A 82 -4.07 -3.33 -17.52
CA THR A 82 -4.27 -3.57 -18.96
C THR A 82 -5.74 -3.84 -19.20
N LEU A 83 -6.39 -2.90 -19.87
CA LEU A 83 -7.81 -2.95 -20.19
C LEU A 83 -7.98 -3.28 -21.69
N PRO A 84 -8.90 -4.18 -22.05
CA PRO A 84 -9.35 -4.30 -23.43
C PRO A 84 -9.95 -2.97 -23.94
N PRO A 85 -10.01 -2.76 -25.27
CA PRO A 85 -10.80 -1.66 -25.84
C PRO A 85 -12.25 -1.70 -25.31
N ASP A 86 -12.82 -0.51 -25.09
CA ASP A 86 -14.20 -0.31 -24.63
C ASP A 86 -14.53 -0.98 -23.28
N CYS A 87 -13.51 -1.33 -22.50
CA CYS A 87 -13.69 -1.87 -21.16
C CYS A 87 -13.90 -0.76 -20.13
N GLU A 88 -15.08 -0.72 -19.54
CA GLU A 88 -15.37 0.10 -18.36
C GLU A 88 -15.03 -0.67 -17.08
N LEU A 89 -14.26 -0.07 -16.17
CA LEU A 89 -13.92 -0.67 -14.88
C LEU A 89 -14.21 0.33 -13.77
N ALA A 90 -15.09 -0.04 -12.83
CA ALA A 90 -15.29 0.73 -11.60
C ALA A 90 -14.06 0.53 -10.69
N MET A 91 -13.42 1.63 -10.31
CA MET A 91 -12.23 1.64 -9.45
C MET A 91 -12.53 1.45 -7.97
N GLU A 92 -13.79 1.28 -7.57
CA GLU A 92 -14.24 0.97 -6.19
C GLU A 92 -13.53 -0.26 -5.59
N LEU A 93 -12.92 -1.11 -6.43
CA LEU A 93 -12.16 -2.29 -6.04
C LEU A 93 -10.68 -1.98 -5.66
N THR A 94 -10.23 -0.74 -5.79
CA THR A 94 -8.89 -0.25 -5.43
C THR A 94 -8.94 0.61 -4.17
N SER A 95 -9.64 0.12 -3.14
CA SER A 95 -9.83 0.79 -1.86
C SER A 95 -8.56 0.79 -0.99
N SER A 96 -7.49 1.40 -1.50
CA SER A 96 -6.37 1.83 -0.66
C SER A 96 -6.59 3.31 -0.33
N VAL A 97 -6.85 3.61 0.95
CA VAL A 97 -6.87 4.98 1.46
C VAL A 97 -5.52 5.64 1.16
N GLY A 98 -5.49 6.72 0.39
CA GLY A 98 -4.26 7.46 0.08
C GLY A 98 -4.28 8.22 -1.25
N ASP A 99 -3.21 8.97 -1.50
CA ASP A 99 -2.98 9.69 -2.76
C ASP A 99 -2.80 8.70 -3.91
N LYS A 100 -3.47 8.96 -5.04
CA LYS A 100 -3.37 8.16 -6.27
C LYS A 100 -2.77 9.01 -7.40
N PHE A 101 -1.90 8.41 -8.20
CA PHE A 101 -1.41 9.03 -9.43
C PHE A 101 -1.34 7.99 -10.54
N GLY A 102 -1.51 8.42 -11.78
CA GLY A 102 -1.55 7.53 -12.93
C GLY A 102 -0.92 8.14 -14.17
N ILE A 103 -0.48 7.27 -15.07
CA ILE A 103 0.01 7.61 -16.41
C ILE A 103 -0.54 6.63 -17.43
N ALA A 104 -0.93 7.11 -18.60
CA ALA A 104 -1.23 6.23 -19.74
C ALA A 104 0.08 5.77 -20.37
N LEU A 105 0.38 4.47 -20.24
CA LEU A 105 1.55 3.86 -20.88
C LEU A 105 1.33 3.59 -22.37
N LYS A 106 0.07 3.36 -22.77
CA LYS A 106 -0.32 3.09 -24.15
C LYS A 106 -1.80 3.40 -24.36
N GLY A 107 -2.13 3.98 -25.50
CA GLY A 107 -3.51 4.27 -25.88
C GLY A 107 -4.13 5.44 -25.12
N LYS A 108 -5.46 5.40 -24.95
CA LYS A 108 -6.26 6.47 -24.35
C LYS A 108 -7.16 5.89 -23.27
N LEU A 109 -7.16 6.52 -22.10
CA LEU A 109 -8.01 6.14 -20.97
C LEU A 109 -8.85 7.33 -20.55
N GLU A 110 -10.15 7.10 -20.39
CA GLU A 110 -11.04 8.06 -19.75
C GLU A 110 -11.26 7.63 -18.31
N PHE A 111 -11.01 8.55 -17.38
CA PHE A 111 -11.16 8.34 -15.95
C PHE A 111 -12.26 9.25 -15.44
N LEU A 112 -13.24 8.66 -14.75
CA LEU A 112 -14.33 9.38 -14.11
C LEU A 112 -14.11 9.35 -12.60
N CYS A 113 -13.96 10.52 -11.98
CA CYS A 113 -13.80 10.68 -10.54
C CYS A 113 -14.86 11.65 -10.04
N ASP A 114 -15.74 11.19 -9.15
CA ASP A 114 -16.92 11.89 -8.64
C ASP A 114 -17.87 12.34 -9.78
N GLU A 115 -17.56 13.43 -10.48
CA GLU A 115 -18.24 13.89 -11.70
C GLU A 115 -17.28 14.48 -12.75
N GLU A 116 -15.98 14.48 -12.48
CA GLU A 116 -14.96 15.01 -13.38
C GLU A 116 -14.45 13.93 -14.33
N LYS A 117 -14.45 14.26 -15.62
CA LYS A 117 -13.89 13.41 -16.68
C LYS A 117 -12.48 13.86 -17.01
N LEU A 118 -11.53 12.95 -16.83
CA LEU A 118 -10.12 13.16 -17.12
C LEU A 118 -9.67 12.21 -18.21
N VAL A 119 -8.88 12.72 -19.15
CA VAL A 119 -8.40 11.95 -20.29
C VAL A 119 -6.88 11.80 -20.19
N PHE A 120 -6.42 10.56 -20.22
CA PHE A 120 -5.00 10.22 -20.28
C PHE A 120 -4.67 9.73 -21.68
N GLU A 121 -3.64 10.32 -22.27
CA GLU A 121 -3.12 9.93 -23.58
C GLU A 121 -1.67 9.49 -23.45
N GLU A 122 -1.24 8.59 -24.34
CA GLU A 122 0.13 8.12 -24.43
C GLU A 122 1.10 9.30 -24.56
N ALA A 123 2.13 9.31 -23.72
CA ALA A 123 3.24 10.28 -23.72
C ALA A 123 2.98 11.71 -23.20
N GLY A 124 2.13 11.94 -22.19
CA GLY A 124 2.29 13.21 -21.45
C GLY A 124 1.38 13.56 -20.28
N THR A 125 0.18 13.00 -20.16
CA THR A 125 -0.74 13.50 -19.11
C THR A 125 -0.43 12.84 -17.76
N GLN A 126 0.31 13.56 -16.90
CA GLN A 126 0.50 13.22 -15.49
C GLN A 126 -0.59 13.94 -14.68
N ASN A 127 -1.46 13.18 -14.03
CA ASN A 127 -2.47 13.74 -13.16
C ASN A 127 -2.38 13.11 -11.76
N LYS A 128 -2.48 13.95 -10.73
CA LYS A 128 -2.60 13.54 -9.33
C LYS A 128 -4.07 13.61 -8.92
N PHE A 129 -4.53 12.60 -8.19
CA PHE A 129 -5.88 12.57 -7.62
C PHE A 129 -5.81 12.25 -6.14
N GLN A 130 -6.67 12.89 -5.36
CA GLN A 130 -6.92 12.50 -3.98
C GLN A 130 -8.34 11.94 -3.92
N GLU A 131 -8.46 10.73 -3.39
CA GLU A 131 -9.77 10.17 -3.06
C GLU A 131 -10.20 10.80 -1.73
N VAL A 132 -11.08 11.80 -1.78
CA VAL A 132 -11.62 12.46 -0.60
C VAL A 132 -12.89 11.73 -0.20
N TRP A 133 -12.79 10.85 0.79
CA TRP A 133 -13.98 10.31 1.44
C TRP A 133 -14.56 11.40 2.37
N GLN A 134 -15.82 11.78 2.14
CA GLN A 134 -16.67 12.35 3.20
C GLN A 134 -17.20 11.24 4.09
#